data_AF-A0A1W6KYW2-F1
#
_entry.id   AF-A0A1W6KYW2-F1
#
_cell.length_a   1.000
_cell.length_b   1.000
_cell.length_c   1.000
_cell.angle_alpha   90.00
_cell.angle_beta   90.00
_cell.angle_gamma   90.00
#
_symmetry.space_group_name_H-M   'P 1'
#
loop_
_entity.id
_entity.type
_entity.pdbx_description
1 polymer ?
#
loop_
_entity_poly.entity_id
_entity_poly.type
_entity_poly.pdbx_seq_one_letter_code
_entity_poly.pdbx_strand_id
1 'polypeptide(L)'
;MSERLTTAIRIGEAAKAIFRKTQSFPGPEFGKDVEFREGEHVGVEPMLLALSMELALKAWFVFDYDDPKVVKSHNLMKLFDSLKPESQEKLDAEFRRSVAPYHPHGFNFDYRIRHILGQHQDAFIDWRYLHEAKQSMMFDQGAFEATLEMVIREFEKRYRIEPVKPFWPP
;
A
#
# COMPACT_ATOMS: atom_id res chain seq x y z
N MET A 1 -24.97 -4.69 -8.52
CA MET A 1 -23.72 -4.11 -7.98
C MET A 1 -23.53 -2.76 -8.67
N SER A 2 -23.32 -1.66 -7.94
CA SER A 2 -23.05 -0.36 -8.56
C SER A 2 -21.70 -0.41 -9.30
N GLU A 3 -21.59 0.17 -10.50
CA GLU A 3 -20.33 0.24 -11.28
C GLU A 3 -19.16 0.81 -10.46
N ARG A 4 -19.48 1.63 -9.44
CA ARG A 4 -18.56 2.31 -8.54
C ARG A 4 -17.93 1.35 -7.53
N LEU A 5 -18.75 0.50 -6.90
CA LEU A 5 -18.28 -0.57 -6.03
C LEU A 5 -17.41 -1.57 -6.81
N THR A 6 -17.81 -1.88 -8.04
CA THR A 6 -16.99 -2.70 -8.95
C THR A 6 -15.64 -2.05 -9.26
N THR A 7 -15.60 -0.73 -9.41
CA THR A 7 -14.34 0.02 -9.66
C THR A 7 -13.42 0.00 -8.44
N ALA A 8 -13.93 0.32 -7.25
CA ALA A 8 -13.15 0.24 -6.02
C ALA A 8 -12.56 -1.16 -5.80
N ILE A 9 -13.38 -2.21 -5.99
CA ILE A 9 -12.94 -3.60 -5.86
C ILE A 9 -11.85 -3.92 -6.89
N ARG A 10 -12.01 -3.54 -8.16
CA ARG A 10 -10.98 -3.76 -9.20
C ARG A 10 -9.65 -3.10 -8.85
N ILE A 11 -9.67 -1.87 -8.32
CA ILE A 11 -8.46 -1.17 -7.90
C ILE A 11 -7.82 -1.89 -6.70
N GLY A 12 -8.62 -2.32 -5.72
CA GLY A 12 -8.14 -3.07 -4.56
C GLY A 12 -7.51 -4.42 -4.94
N GLU A 13 -8.14 -5.18 -5.85
CA GLU A 13 -7.58 -6.43 -6.36
C GLU A 13 -6.28 -6.20 -7.15
N ALA A 14 -6.17 -5.10 -7.90
CA ALA A 14 -4.93 -4.73 -8.58
C ALA A 14 -3.81 -4.40 -7.57
N ALA A 15 -4.12 -3.62 -6.52
CA ALA A 15 -3.18 -3.34 -5.43
C ALA A 15 -2.64 -4.64 -4.81
N LYS A 16 -3.55 -5.56 -4.47
CA LYS A 16 -3.23 -6.87 -3.90
C LYS A 16 -2.40 -7.74 -4.84
N ALA A 17 -2.71 -7.75 -6.13
CA ALA A 17 -1.96 -8.52 -7.12
C ALA A 17 -0.51 -8.02 -7.21
N ILE A 18 -0.30 -6.70 -7.21
CA ILE A 18 1.04 -6.10 -7.21
C ILE A 18 1.78 -6.44 -5.92
N PHE A 19 1.12 -6.32 -4.75
CA PHE A 19 1.74 -6.67 -3.47
C PHE A 19 2.15 -8.14 -3.39
N ARG A 20 1.31 -9.07 -3.86
CA ARG A 20 1.68 -10.49 -3.95
C ARG A 20 2.86 -10.72 -4.88
N LYS A 21 2.97 -9.91 -5.95
CA LYS A 21 4.11 -10.00 -6.86
C LYS A 21 5.39 -9.55 -6.18
N THR A 22 5.36 -8.52 -5.33
CA THR A 22 6.55 -8.10 -4.59
C THR A 22 7.01 -9.17 -3.61
N GLN A 23 6.09 -9.87 -2.94
CA GLN A 23 6.40 -11.01 -2.07
C GLN A 23 7.00 -12.22 -2.80
N SER A 24 6.94 -12.27 -4.14
CA SER A 24 7.55 -13.34 -4.94
C SER A 24 9.00 -13.06 -5.34
N PHE A 25 9.51 -11.85 -5.09
CA PHE A 25 10.92 -11.57 -5.32
C PHE A 25 11.78 -12.36 -4.33
N PRO A 26 12.96 -12.83 -4.74
CA PRO A 26 13.87 -13.52 -3.83
C PRO A 26 14.23 -12.56 -2.70
N GLY A 27 13.87 -12.95 -1.47
CA GLY A 27 14.11 -12.12 -0.30
C GLY A 27 15.61 -11.84 -0.06
N PRO A 28 15.94 -10.80 0.73
CA PRO A 28 17.31 -10.60 1.19
C PRO A 28 17.69 -11.79 2.07
N GLU A 29 18.58 -12.65 1.58
CA GLU A 29 19.23 -13.65 2.42
C GLU A 29 20.08 -12.90 3.44
N PHE A 30 19.52 -12.68 4.63
CA PHE A 30 20.26 -12.16 5.76
C PHE A 30 21.41 -13.12 6.08
N GLY A 31 22.63 -12.73 5.74
CA GLY A 31 23.82 -13.26 6.40
C GLY A 31 24.99 -13.72 5.54
N LYS A 32 24.99 -13.60 4.21
CA LYS A 32 26.21 -13.84 3.43
C LYS A 32 26.41 -12.81 2.32
N ASP A 33 27.54 -12.15 2.45
CA ASP A 33 28.23 -11.36 1.43
C ASP A 33 27.58 -10.02 1.06
N VAL A 34 28.15 -8.97 1.67
CA VAL A 34 28.08 -7.56 1.22
C VAL A 34 28.91 -7.41 -0.07
N GLU A 35 28.72 -8.32 -1.02
CA GLU A 35 29.16 -8.18 -2.40
C GLU A 35 27.90 -8.01 -3.23
N PHE A 36 27.64 -6.75 -3.58
CA PHE A 36 26.90 -6.33 -4.79
C PHE A 36 26.12 -7.45 -5.47
N ARG A 37 24.93 -7.78 -4.97
CA ARG A 37 23.95 -8.50 -5.79
C ARG A 37 23.64 -7.60 -6.98
N GLU A 38 24.06 -8.07 -8.15
CA GLU A 38 23.89 -7.47 -9.45
C GLU A 38 22.46 -6.93 -9.64
N GLY A 39 22.33 -5.60 -9.73
CA GLY A 39 21.63 -4.85 -10.78
C GLY A 39 20.18 -5.14 -11.19
N GLU A 40 19.54 -6.26 -10.86
CA GLU A 40 18.31 -6.66 -11.56
C GLU A 40 17.02 -6.08 -10.94
N HIS A 41 17.01 -5.72 -9.65
CA HIS A 41 15.79 -5.26 -8.96
C HIS A 41 15.95 -3.98 -8.12
N VAL A 42 17.10 -3.31 -8.20
CA VAL A 42 17.36 -2.09 -7.40
C VAL A 42 16.31 -1.03 -7.72
N GLY A 43 15.44 -0.74 -6.74
CA GLY A 43 14.36 0.23 -6.85
C GLY A 43 13.05 -0.28 -7.46
N VAL A 44 13.03 -1.42 -8.16
CA VAL A 44 11.79 -1.96 -8.77
C VAL A 44 10.81 -2.42 -7.71
N GLU A 45 11.28 -3.15 -6.70
CA GLU A 45 10.44 -3.63 -5.60
C GLU A 45 9.87 -2.48 -4.74
N PRO A 46 10.66 -1.50 -4.26
CA PRO A 46 10.14 -0.30 -3.62
C PRO A 46 9.11 0.47 -4.46
N MET A 47 9.33 0.59 -5.78
CA MET A 47 8.38 1.23 -6.68
C MET A 47 7.06 0.47 -6.75
N LEU A 48 7.10 -0.87 -6.85
CA LEU A 48 5.88 -1.69 -6.90
C LEU A 48 5.13 -1.68 -5.56
N LEU A 49 5.84 -1.63 -4.43
CA LEU A 49 5.23 -1.45 -3.11
C LEU A 49 4.52 -0.09 -3.02
N ALA A 50 5.18 0.99 -3.39
CA ALA A 50 4.58 2.33 -3.42
C ALA A 50 3.36 2.39 -4.36
N LEU A 51 3.44 1.76 -5.53
CA LEU A 51 2.32 1.65 -6.47
C LEU A 51 1.15 0.86 -5.89
N SER A 52 1.43 -0.26 -5.22
CA SER A 52 0.38 -1.04 -4.56
C SER A 52 -0.32 -0.22 -3.47
N MET A 53 0.44 0.52 -2.65
CA MET A 53 -0.11 1.43 -1.63
C MET A 53 -0.95 2.55 -2.25
N GLU A 54 -0.46 3.18 -3.33
CA GLU A 54 -1.21 4.20 -4.06
C GLU A 54 -2.57 3.65 -4.53
N LEU A 55 -2.58 2.47 -5.15
CA LEU A 55 -3.82 1.84 -5.60
C LEU A 55 -4.73 1.49 -4.43
N ALA A 56 -4.19 0.96 -3.33
CA ALA A 56 -4.98 0.64 -2.14
C ALA A 56 -5.68 1.89 -1.60
N LEU A 57 -4.96 3.00 -1.39
CA LEU A 57 -5.54 4.27 -0.93
C LEU A 57 -6.57 4.83 -1.92
N LYS A 58 -6.34 4.67 -3.23
CA LYS A 58 -7.32 5.06 -4.26
C LYS A 58 -8.59 4.21 -4.23
N ALA A 59 -8.48 2.92 -3.94
CA ALA A 59 -9.64 2.05 -3.75
C ALA A 59 -10.47 2.50 -2.54
N TRP A 60 -9.81 2.85 -1.43
CA TRP A 60 -10.44 3.45 -0.26
C TRP A 60 -11.14 4.77 -0.59
N PHE A 61 -10.50 5.66 -1.36
CA PHE A 61 -11.09 6.93 -1.77
C PHE A 61 -12.38 6.73 -2.58
N VAL A 62 -12.34 5.87 -3.62
CA VAL A 62 -13.51 5.58 -4.45
C VAL A 62 -14.64 4.97 -3.61
N PHE A 63 -14.31 4.11 -2.64
CA PHE A 63 -15.29 3.54 -1.72
C PHE A 63 -15.90 4.60 -0.78
N ASP A 64 -15.09 5.52 -0.27
CA ASP A 64 -15.53 6.54 0.69
C ASP A 64 -16.48 7.56 0.08
N TYR A 65 -16.16 8.06 -1.12
CA TYR A 65 -16.91 9.15 -1.76
C TYR A 65 -17.95 8.66 -2.77
N ASP A 66 -17.99 7.36 -3.07
CA ASP A 66 -18.80 6.80 -4.16
C ASP A 66 -18.60 7.58 -5.48
N ASP A 67 -17.38 8.10 -5.70
CA ASP A 67 -16.99 8.87 -6.89
C ASP A 67 -15.99 8.05 -7.71
N PRO A 68 -16.29 7.72 -8.98
CA PRO A 68 -15.35 7.04 -9.86
C PRO A 68 -14.13 7.92 -10.23
N LYS A 69 -14.16 9.22 -9.96
CA LYS A 69 -13.03 10.13 -10.19
C LYS A 69 -11.98 9.93 -9.11
N VAL A 70 -11.04 9.04 -9.41
CA VAL A 70 -9.86 8.81 -8.60
C VAL A 70 -9.02 10.10 -8.49
N VAL A 71 -8.55 10.41 -7.28
CA VAL A 71 -7.62 11.53 -7.03
C VAL A 71 -6.38 11.38 -7.91
N LYS A 72 -6.06 12.43 -8.69
CA LYS A 72 -4.86 12.50 -9.54
C LYS A 72 -3.65 12.94 -8.72
N SER A 73 -3.25 12.12 -7.76
CA SER A 73 -2.06 12.30 -6.94
C SER A 73 -1.32 10.97 -6.83
N HIS A 74 0.01 11.08 -6.73
CA HIS A 74 0.93 9.96 -6.46
C HIS A 74 1.55 10.07 -5.07
N ASN A 75 1.34 11.20 -4.39
CA ASN A 75 1.85 11.42 -3.04
C ASN A 75 0.96 10.67 -2.05
N LEU A 76 1.53 9.63 -1.42
CA LEU A 76 0.82 8.71 -0.54
C LEU A 76 0.19 9.43 0.66
N MET A 77 0.87 10.43 1.21
CA MET A 77 0.35 11.23 2.32
C MET A 77 -0.87 12.05 1.90
N LYS A 78 -0.82 12.72 0.74
CA LYS A 78 -1.97 13.46 0.18
C LYS A 78 -3.14 12.54 -0.14
N LEU A 79 -2.89 11.32 -0.63
CA LEU A 79 -3.95 10.34 -0.88
C LEU A 79 -4.64 9.92 0.42
N PHE A 80 -3.87 9.66 1.47
CA PHE A 80 -4.42 9.35 2.79
C PHE A 80 -5.20 10.53 3.39
N ASP A 81 -4.66 11.75 3.29
CA ASP A 81 -5.33 12.98 3.75
C ASP A 81 -6.64 13.27 3.02
N SER A 82 -6.77 12.78 1.79
CA SER A 82 -7.98 12.91 0.98
C SER A 82 -9.06 11.88 1.32
N LEU A 83 -8.78 10.88 2.16
CA LEU A 83 -9.79 9.93 2.64
C LEU A 83 -10.75 10.62 3.61
N LYS A 84 -11.92 10.03 3.82
CA LYS A 84 -12.84 10.51 4.85
C LYS A 84 -12.20 10.38 6.26
N PRO A 85 -12.47 11.31 7.20
CA PRO A 85 -11.92 11.24 8.55
C PRO A 85 -12.15 9.89 9.23
N GLU A 86 -13.33 9.27 9.03
CA GLU A 86 -13.66 7.96 9.60
C GLU A 86 -12.74 6.85 9.08
N SER A 87 -12.38 6.89 7.80
CA SER A 87 -11.43 5.94 7.20
C SER A 87 -10.01 6.17 7.67
N GLN A 88 -9.60 7.43 7.83
CA GLN A 88 -8.29 7.76 8.36
C GLN A 88 -8.14 7.27 9.80
N GLU A 89 -9.11 7.55 10.67
CA GLU A 89 -9.13 7.09 12.06
C GLU A 89 -9.12 5.56 12.15
N LYS A 90 -9.89 4.89 11.29
CA LYS A 90 -9.93 3.42 11.25
C LYS A 90 -8.57 2.84 10.89
N LEU A 91 -7.92 3.36 9.83
CA LEU A 91 -6.60 2.91 9.41
C LEU A 91 -5.52 3.24 10.45
N ASP A 92 -5.59 4.39 11.11
CA ASP A 92 -4.67 4.76 12.19
C ASP A 92 -4.83 3.86 13.42
N ALA A 93 -6.07 3.53 13.79
CA ALA A 93 -6.35 2.62 14.91
C ALA A 93 -5.80 1.21 14.63
N GLU A 94 -6.04 0.68 13.43
CA GLU A 94 -5.53 -0.64 13.04
C GLU A 94 -4.01 -0.64 12.87
N PHE A 95 -3.41 0.45 12.39
CA PHE A 95 -1.96 0.61 12.35
C PHE A 95 -1.33 0.52 13.75
N ARG A 96 -1.88 1.27 14.71
CA ARG A 96 -1.42 1.25 16.12
C ARG A 96 -1.57 -0.12 16.76
N ARG A 97 -2.61 -0.87 16.36
CA ARG A 97 -2.88 -2.20 16.88
C ARG A 97 -1.99 -3.29 16.28
N SER A 98 -1.76 -3.24 14.97
CA SER A 98 -1.22 -4.38 14.20
C SER A 98 0.19 -4.18 13.66
N VAL A 99 0.61 -2.94 13.41
CA VAL A 99 1.91 -2.65 12.79
C VAL A 99 2.88 -2.03 13.79
N ALA A 100 2.44 -0.98 14.50
CA ALA A 100 3.29 -0.24 15.43
C ALA A 100 4.00 -1.09 16.51
N PRO A 101 3.38 -2.14 17.09
CA PRO A 101 4.06 -2.98 18.09
C PRO A 101 5.25 -3.78 17.55
N TYR A 102 5.25 -4.10 16.25
CA TYR A 102 6.28 -4.94 15.61
C TYR A 102 7.29 -4.12 14.80
N HIS A 103 6.93 -2.88 14.45
CA HIS A 103 7.79 -1.93 13.75
C HIS A 103 7.88 -0.61 14.55
N PRO A 104 8.44 -0.63 15.77
CA PRO A 104 8.50 0.56 16.61
C PRO A 104 9.47 1.58 16.01
N HIS A 105 9.02 2.81 15.84
CA HIS A 105 9.93 3.91 15.51
C HIS A 105 10.46 4.54 16.80
N GLY A 106 11.76 4.35 17.07
CA GLY A 106 12.40 4.54 18.38
C GLY A 106 12.30 5.91 19.07
N PHE A 107 11.66 6.91 18.44
CA PHE A 107 11.54 8.26 19.00
C PHE A 107 10.12 8.89 18.91
N ASN A 108 9.11 8.22 18.35
CA ASN A 108 7.79 8.82 18.12
C ASN A 108 6.69 8.23 19.02
N PHE A 109 6.31 8.98 20.06
CA PHE A 109 5.16 8.66 20.93
C PHE A 109 3.80 8.74 20.21
N ASP A 110 3.74 9.42 19.06
CA ASP A 110 2.55 9.52 18.19
C ASP A 110 2.75 8.80 16.86
N TYR A 111 3.38 7.62 16.88
CA TYR A 111 3.59 6.84 15.67
C TYR A 111 2.24 6.38 15.05
N ARG A 112 2.01 6.82 13.82
CA ARG A 112 0.76 6.72 13.04
C ARG A 112 1.07 6.37 11.59
N ILE A 113 0.06 5.90 10.84
CA ILE A 113 0.24 5.46 9.44
C ILE A 113 0.87 6.54 8.57
N ARG A 114 0.54 7.81 8.84
CA ARG A 114 1.07 9.00 8.16
C ARG A 114 2.60 9.08 8.19
N HIS A 115 3.26 8.52 9.20
CA HIS A 115 4.73 8.53 9.28
C HIS A 115 5.34 7.61 8.21
N ILE A 116 4.78 6.41 8.04
CA ILE A 116 5.19 5.48 6.98
C ILE A 116 4.89 6.07 5.60
N LEU A 117 3.67 6.61 5.41
CA LEU A 117 3.31 7.21 4.12
C LEU A 117 4.13 8.45 3.80
N GLY A 118 4.50 9.24 4.82
CA GLY A 118 5.33 10.44 4.70
C GLY A 118 6.77 10.11 4.33
N GLN A 119 7.35 9.05 4.89
CA GLN A 119 8.69 8.57 4.53
C GLN A 119 8.79 8.17 3.05
N HIS A 120 7.67 7.77 2.43
CA HIS A 120 7.60 7.28 1.05
C HIS A 120 6.71 8.14 0.15
N GLN A 121 6.45 9.39 0.54
CA GLN A 121 5.51 10.25 -0.18
C GLN A 121 5.96 10.59 -1.60
N ASP A 122 7.27 10.59 -1.85
CA ASP A 122 7.89 10.92 -3.14
C ASP A 122 8.57 9.69 -3.79
N ALA A 123 8.20 8.47 -3.37
CA ALA A 123 8.83 7.23 -3.81
C ALA A 123 8.93 7.07 -5.34
N PHE A 124 7.93 7.56 -6.09
CA PHE A 124 7.96 7.56 -7.56
C PHE A 124 8.98 8.54 -8.16
N ILE A 125 9.15 9.70 -7.53
CA ILE A 125 10.13 10.70 -7.94
C ILE A 125 11.52 10.16 -7.64
N ASP A 126 11.72 9.66 -6.42
CA ASP A 126 12.97 9.09 -5.95
C ASP A 126 13.40 7.89 -6.82
N TRP A 127 12.45 7.03 -7.19
CA TRP A 127 12.72 5.93 -8.11
C TRP A 127 13.12 6.43 -9.50
N ARG A 128 12.38 7.40 -10.06
CA ARG A 128 12.67 7.93 -11.40
C ARG A 128 14.07 8.55 -11.50
N TYR A 129 14.52 9.19 -10.43
CA TYR A 129 15.82 9.85 -10.35
C TYR A 129 16.86 9.06 -9.56
N LEU A 130 16.65 7.75 -9.38
CA LEU A 130 17.58 6.87 -8.67
C LEU A 130 19.01 6.92 -9.23
N HIS A 131 19.14 7.14 -10.54
CA HIS A 131 20.42 7.28 -11.23
C HIS A 131 21.16 8.61 -10.94
N GLU A 132 20.45 9.63 -10.45
CA GLU A 132 21.02 10.92 -10.05
C GLU A 132 21.34 10.96 -8.55
N ALA A 133 20.70 10.10 -7.75
CA ALA A 133 20.91 10.02 -6.32
C ALA A 133 22.28 9.42 -5.99
N LYS A 134 23.12 10.17 -5.28
CA LYS A 134 24.42 9.70 -4.75
C LYS A 134 24.27 8.69 -3.59
N GLN A 135 23.04 8.37 -3.19
CA GLN A 135 22.72 7.49 -2.07
C GLN A 135 21.66 6.47 -2.51
N SER A 136 21.75 5.24 -1.97
CA SER A 136 20.72 4.23 -2.12
C SER A 136 19.42 4.73 -1.49
N MET A 137 18.28 4.55 -2.16
CA MET A 137 16.95 4.79 -1.60
C MET A 137 16.81 3.99 -0.28
N MET A 138 16.84 4.67 0.86
CA MET A 138 16.57 4.04 2.14
C MET A 138 15.07 3.77 2.22
N PHE A 139 14.68 2.50 2.09
CA PHE A 139 13.30 2.07 2.11
C PHE A 139 13.09 1.13 3.30
N ASP A 140 12.27 1.52 4.29
CA ASP A 140 11.88 0.63 5.40
C ASP A 140 10.83 -0.36 4.89
N GLN A 141 11.33 -1.40 4.20
CA GLN A 141 10.50 -2.37 3.52
C GLN A 141 9.56 -3.09 4.48
N GLY A 142 10.05 -3.52 5.65
CA GLY A 142 9.25 -4.29 6.60
C GLY A 142 8.05 -3.51 7.12
N ALA A 143 8.27 -2.27 7.58
CA ALA A 143 7.18 -1.45 8.11
C ALA A 143 6.19 -1.04 7.01
N PHE A 144 6.70 -0.75 5.80
CA PHE A 144 5.86 -0.39 4.66
C PHE A 144 4.99 -1.56 4.18
N GLU A 145 5.55 -2.75 4.04
CA GLU A 145 4.83 -3.96 3.64
C GLU A 145 3.75 -4.35 4.66
N ALA A 146 4.09 -4.32 5.95
CA ALA A 146 3.11 -4.59 7.01
C ALA A 146 1.96 -3.58 6.99
N THR A 147 2.26 -2.30 6.72
CA THR A 147 1.25 -1.25 6.56
C THR A 147 0.38 -1.48 5.34
N LEU A 148 0.99 -1.83 4.19
CA LEU A 148 0.27 -2.11 2.95
C LEU A 148 -0.67 -3.30 3.10
N GLU A 149 -0.18 -4.40 3.68
CA GLU A 149 -0.98 -5.58 3.95
C GLU A 149 -2.17 -5.23 4.86
N MET A 150 -1.95 -4.44 5.91
CA MET A 150 -3.02 -3.97 6.79
C MET A 150 -4.07 -3.15 6.03
N VAL A 151 -3.66 -2.19 5.20
CA VAL A 151 -4.59 -1.35 4.42
C VAL A 151 -5.43 -2.18 3.44
N ILE A 152 -4.82 -3.17 2.78
CA ILE A 152 -5.52 -4.10 1.87
C ILE A 152 -6.51 -4.97 2.65
N ARG A 153 -6.10 -5.56 3.77
CA ARG A 153 -6.99 -6.40 4.62
C ARG A 153 -8.16 -5.59 5.17
N GLU A 154 -7.94 -4.35 5.59
CA GLU A 154 -9.02 -3.47 6.06
C GLU A 154 -9.98 -3.07 4.94
N PHE A 155 -9.49 -2.92 3.70
CA PHE A 155 -10.33 -2.67 2.54
C PHE A 155 -11.24 -3.86 2.23
N GLU A 156 -10.70 -5.07 2.23
CA GLU A 156 -11.44 -6.30 1.94
C GLU A 156 -12.59 -6.55 2.92
N LYS A 157 -12.47 -6.11 4.17
CA LYS A 157 -13.54 -6.17 5.17
C LYS A 157 -14.76 -5.33 4.79
N ARG A 158 -14.65 -4.39 3.85
CA ARG A 158 -15.73 -3.44 3.48
C ARG A 158 -16.71 -4.01 2.45
N TYR A 159 -16.43 -5.15 1.83
CA TYR A 159 -17.31 -5.76 0.84
C TYR A 159 -17.34 -7.28 0.95
N ARG A 160 -18.43 -7.89 0.44
CA ARG A 160 -18.57 -9.34 0.30
C ARG A 160 -19.03 -9.67 -1.11
N ILE A 161 -18.38 -10.66 -1.73
CA ILE A 161 -18.79 -11.23 -3.01
C ILE A 161 -19.61 -12.48 -2.69
N GLU A 162 -20.88 -12.49 -3.06
CA GLU A 162 -21.75 -13.66 -2.92
C GLU A 162 -22.08 -14.24 -4.29
N PRO A 163 -21.84 -15.55 -4.52
CA PRO A 163 -22.26 -16.20 -5.75
C PRO A 163 -23.78 -16.31 -5.76
N VAL A 164 -24.41 -15.69 -6.76
CA VAL A 164 -25.86 -15.83 -6.98
C VAL A 164 -26.10 -17.23 -7.54
N LYS A 165 -26.67 -18.12 -6.72
CA LYS A 165 -27.21 -19.38 -7.24
C LYS A 165 -28.50 -19.06 -8.02
N PRO A 166 -28.61 -19.45 -9.30
CA PRO A 166 -29.87 -19.30 -10.03
C PRO A 166 -30.95 -20.11 -9.31
N PHE A 167 -32.13 -19.50 -9.14
CA PHE A 167 -33.24 -20.05 -8.35
C PHE A 167 -33.98 -21.22 -9.02
N TRP A 168 -33.52 -21.70 -10.18
CA TRP A 168 -34.12 -22.82 -10.91
C TRP A 168 -33.06 -23.78 -11.47
N PRO A 169 -33.20 -25.10 -11.26
CA PRO A 169 -32.47 -26.09 -12.03
C PRO A 169 -33.11 -26.30 -13.42
N PRO A 170 -32.35 -26.80 -14.41
CA PRO A 170 -32.84 -27.10 -15.77
C PRO A 170 -33.86 -28.24 -15.81
#